data_AF-A0A7R9P3U5-F1
#
_entry.id   AF-A0A7R9P3U5-F1
#
_cell.length_a   1.000
_cell.length_b   1.000
_cell.length_c   1.000
_cell.angle_alpha   90.00
_cell.angle_beta   90.00
_cell.angle_gamma   90.00
#
_symmetry.space_group_name_H-M   'P 1'
#
loop_
_entity.id
_entity.type
_entity.pdbx_description
1 polymer ?
#
loop_
_entity_poly.entity_id
_entity_poly.type
_entity_poly.pdbx_seq_one_letter_code
_entity_poly.pdbx_strand_id
1 'polypeptide(L)'
;MYVCRSVVEEIENIIQKVDPRKKVDVGSYRLDSKGNQKQKSVPYARSEVHLTEVMETVCNKMDDYVKATYKTSGELTLLRLVTDDGKMNSLMSEVDIVQDSDLNKSLKFYCEGIVEEYEDNFLKLFAKDVANIDIKLCSDDIHLCSQTEPDDDYEFEDKDEL
;
A
#
# COMPACT_ATOMS: atom_id res chain seq x y z
N MET A 1 9.95 -6.63 -1.75
CA MET A 1 10.08 -6.72 -0.27
C MET A 1 9.69 -5.44 0.50
N TYR A 2 10.19 -4.24 0.18
CA TYR A 2 9.91 -3.00 0.95
C TYR A 2 8.68 -2.21 0.48
N VAL A 3 8.36 -2.23 -0.83
CA VAL A 3 7.21 -1.50 -1.40
C VAL A 3 5.90 -2.00 -0.80
N CYS A 4 5.67 -3.33 -0.78
CA CYS A 4 4.45 -3.91 -0.20
C CYS A 4 4.22 -3.45 1.24
N ARG A 5 5.27 -3.46 2.07
CA ARG A 5 5.17 -3.01 3.46
C ARG A 5 4.79 -1.53 3.56
N SER A 6 5.44 -0.66 2.80
CA SER A 6 5.11 0.76 2.78
C SER A 6 3.68 1.03 2.29
N VAL A 7 3.21 0.28 1.29
CA VAL A 7 1.82 0.35 0.83
C VAL A 7 0.84 -0.05 1.94
N VAL A 8 1.09 -1.17 2.64
CA VAL A 8 0.26 -1.61 3.76
C VAL A 8 0.19 -0.56 4.87
N GLU A 9 1.33 0.03 5.22
CA GLU A 9 1.42 1.10 6.22
C GLU A 9 0.61 2.34 5.78
N GLU A 10 0.69 2.74 4.51
CA GLU A 10 -0.09 3.87 3.99
C GLU A 10 -1.60 3.58 3.96
N ILE A 11 -2.03 2.36 3.61
CA ILE A 11 -3.45 1.99 3.67
C ILE A 11 -3.97 2.05 5.12
N GLU A 12 -3.24 1.48 6.08
CA GLU A 12 -3.61 1.58 7.51
C GLU A 12 -3.68 3.04 7.97
N ASN A 13 -2.71 3.88 7.58
CA ASN A 13 -2.71 5.31 7.90
C ASN A 13 -3.97 6.01 7.35
N ILE A 14 -4.41 5.67 6.14
CA ILE A 14 -5.62 6.23 5.54
C ILE A 14 -6.87 5.75 6.29
N ILE A 15 -6.96 4.46 6.60
CA ILE A 15 -8.08 3.87 7.36
C ILE A 15 -8.22 4.53 8.74
N GLN A 16 -7.10 4.75 9.45
CA GLN A 16 -7.09 5.35 10.79
C GLN A 16 -7.54 6.82 10.80
N LYS A 17 -7.39 7.54 9.68
CA LYS A 17 -7.84 8.93 9.52
C LYS A 17 -9.34 9.05 9.25
N VAL A 18 -10.04 7.94 8.95
CA VAL A 18 -11.50 7.94 8.73
C VAL A 18 -12.26 8.11 10.04
N ASP A 19 -13.33 8.92 10.02
CA ASP A 19 -14.25 9.04 11.17
C ASP A 19 -14.87 7.67 11.50
N PRO A 20 -14.66 7.13 12.72
CA PRO A 20 -15.23 5.85 13.14
C PRO A 20 -16.76 5.78 13.11
N ARG A 21 -17.45 6.93 13.09
CA ARG A 21 -18.91 7.03 13.01
C ARG A 21 -19.42 6.98 11.57
N LYS A 22 -18.57 7.20 10.57
CA LYS A 22 -18.95 7.17 9.16
C LYS A 22 -19.31 5.73 8.77
N LYS A 23 -20.52 5.56 8.23
CA LYS A 23 -21.04 4.28 7.78
C LYS A 23 -21.45 4.36 6.31
N VAL A 24 -21.48 3.20 5.68
CA VAL A 24 -21.97 3.02 4.32
C VAL A 24 -22.98 1.88 4.29
N ASP A 25 -24.00 2.05 3.48
CA ASP A 25 -25.03 1.04 3.31
C ASP A 25 -24.60 0.01 2.28
N VAL A 26 -24.73 -1.26 2.64
CA VAL A 26 -24.29 -2.40 1.85
C VAL A 26 -25.42 -3.41 1.66
N GLY A 27 -25.42 -4.05 0.49
CA GLY A 27 -26.34 -5.14 0.15
C GLY A 27 -27.59 -4.71 -0.62
N SER A 28 -28.35 -5.72 -1.03
CA SER A 28 -29.55 -5.55 -1.86
C SER A 28 -30.71 -4.98 -1.06
N TYR A 29 -31.49 -4.10 -1.67
CA TYR A 29 -32.79 -3.61 -1.21
C TYR A 29 -33.85 -4.73 -1.17
N ARG A 30 -33.65 -5.76 -0.35
CA ARG A 30 -34.65 -6.81 -0.14
C ARG A 30 -35.69 -6.30 0.84
N LEU A 31 -36.93 -6.28 0.38
CA LEU A 31 -38.10 -6.05 1.21
C LEU A 31 -38.36 -7.33 2.00
N ASP A 32 -38.58 -7.20 3.30
CA ASP A 32 -39.08 -8.30 4.11
C ASP A 32 -40.54 -8.62 3.74
N SER A 33 -41.08 -9.71 4.28
CA SER A 33 -42.47 -10.14 4.04
C SER A 33 -43.53 -9.15 4.52
N LYS A 34 -43.14 -8.07 5.20
CA LYS A 34 -43.99 -6.98 5.66
C LYS A 34 -43.80 -5.69 4.86
N GLY A 35 -42.99 -5.72 3.80
CA GLY A 35 -42.70 -4.56 2.95
C GLY A 35 -41.71 -3.57 3.57
N ASN A 36 -41.00 -3.92 4.65
CA ASN A 36 -39.94 -3.07 5.19
C ASN A 36 -38.63 -3.35 4.47
N GLN A 37 -37.90 -2.29 4.16
CA GLN A 37 -36.56 -2.36 3.59
C GLN A 37 -35.55 -2.55 4.72
N LYS A 38 -34.89 -3.71 4.78
CA LYS A 38 -33.75 -3.91 5.69
C LYS A 38 -32.45 -3.54 4.99
N GLN A 39 -32.00 -2.32 5.22
CA GLN A 39 -30.68 -1.87 4.79
C GLN A 39 -29.64 -2.28 5.83
N LYS A 40 -28.58 -2.97 5.40
CA LYS A 40 -27.45 -3.29 6.27
C LYS A 40 -26.44 -2.17 6.13
N SER A 41 -25.96 -1.65 7.25
CA SER A 41 -24.95 -0.58 7.26
C SER A 41 -23.68 -1.09 7.96
N VAL A 42 -22.51 -0.79 7.39
CA VAL A 42 -21.20 -1.20 7.91
C VAL A 42 -20.30 0.03 8.09
N PRO A 43 -19.26 -0.03 8.94
CA PRO A 43 -18.27 1.04 9.04
C PRO A 43 -17.63 1.33 7.67
N TYR A 44 -17.54 2.61 7.29
CA TYR A 44 -16.99 3.00 6.00
C TYR A 44 -15.49 2.69 5.90
N ALA A 45 -14.73 2.89 6.98
CA ALA A 45 -13.27 2.79 6.99
C ALA A 45 -12.71 1.47 6.42
N ARG A 46 -13.36 0.33 6.71
CA ARG A 46 -12.99 -1.00 6.20
C ARG A 46 -14.04 -1.59 5.27
N SER A 47 -14.89 -0.75 4.67
CA SER A 47 -15.86 -1.20 3.65
C SER A 47 -15.15 -1.45 2.32
N GLU A 48 -15.62 -2.43 1.56
CA GLU A 48 -15.08 -2.77 0.23
C GLU A 48 -14.98 -1.53 -0.68
N VAL A 49 -16.05 -0.72 -0.72
CA VAL A 49 -16.08 0.54 -1.48
C VAL A 49 -14.92 1.46 -1.11
N HIS A 50 -14.71 1.71 0.18
CA HIS A 50 -13.61 2.58 0.62
C HIS A 50 -12.24 1.96 0.35
N LEU A 51 -12.09 0.65 0.57
CA LEU A 51 -10.80 -0.02 0.37
C LEU A 51 -10.39 0.01 -1.11
N THR A 52 -11.33 -0.17 -2.04
CA THR A 52 -11.08 0.01 -3.48
C THR A 52 -10.66 1.44 -3.81
N GLU A 53 -11.37 2.46 -3.31
CA GLU A 53 -10.98 3.88 -3.50
C GLU A 53 -9.57 4.18 -2.97
N VAL A 54 -9.20 3.58 -1.83
CA VAL A 54 -7.87 3.73 -1.24
C VAL A 54 -6.80 3.07 -2.12
N MET A 55 -7.05 1.86 -2.61
CA MET A 55 -6.11 1.12 -3.47
C MET A 55 -5.84 1.86 -4.80
N GLU A 56 -6.84 2.51 -5.39
CA GLU A 56 -6.67 3.32 -6.60
C GLU A 56 -5.73 4.53 -6.39
N THR A 57 -5.60 5.02 -5.16
CA THR A 57 -4.91 6.29 -4.88
C THR A 57 -3.65 6.16 -4.03
N VAL A 58 -3.49 5.05 -3.30
CA VAL A 58 -2.39 4.86 -2.34
C VAL A 58 -1.02 4.91 -3.01
N CYS A 59 -0.89 4.43 -4.25
CA CYS A 59 0.38 4.42 -4.97
C CYS A 59 0.91 5.83 -5.30
N ASN A 60 0.06 6.86 -5.33
CA ASN A 60 0.52 8.24 -5.44
C ASN A 60 1.38 8.68 -4.24
N LYS A 61 1.24 8.01 -3.08
CA LYS A 61 2.10 8.27 -1.93
C LYS A 61 3.54 7.87 -2.15
N MET A 62 3.82 6.96 -3.08
CA MET A 62 5.19 6.53 -3.38
C MET A 62 6.05 7.64 -3.98
N ASP A 63 5.45 8.70 -4.51
CA ASP A 63 6.18 9.89 -4.99
C ASP A 63 6.97 10.60 -3.87
N ASP A 64 6.53 10.44 -2.61
CA ASP A 64 7.18 10.99 -1.40
C ASP A 64 8.26 10.06 -0.81
N TYR A 65 8.49 8.89 -1.42
CA TYR A 65 9.45 7.89 -0.95
C TYR A 65 10.67 7.82 -1.85
N VAL A 66 11.80 7.44 -1.25
CA VAL A 66 13.05 7.15 -1.95
C VAL A 66 13.64 5.84 -1.46
N LYS A 67 14.35 5.14 -2.34
CA LYS A 67 15.19 4.00 -1.99
C LYS A 67 16.43 4.53 -1.26
N ALA A 68 16.73 3.98 -0.10
CA ALA A 68 17.87 4.36 0.72
C ALA A 68 18.52 3.14 1.36
N THR A 69 19.72 3.31 1.89
CA THR A 69 20.45 2.26 2.60
C THR A 69 20.85 2.75 3.97
N TYR A 70 20.60 1.97 5.03
CA TYR A 70 21.03 2.34 6.38
C TYR A 70 22.55 2.38 6.47
N LYS A 71 23.11 3.48 7.00
CA LYS A 71 24.57 3.66 7.16
C LYS A 71 25.21 2.62 8.09
N THR A 72 24.44 2.11 9.03
CA THR A 72 24.90 1.19 10.07
C THR A 72 24.95 -0.26 9.61
N SER A 73 23.94 -0.72 8.86
CA SER A 73 23.82 -2.12 8.45
C SER A 73 24.09 -2.36 6.96
N GLY A 74 24.02 -1.31 6.12
CA GLY A 74 24.00 -1.49 4.67
C GLY A 74 22.69 -2.05 4.13
N GLU A 75 21.64 -2.14 4.96
CA GLU A 75 20.35 -2.70 4.57
C GLU A 75 19.53 -1.70 3.77
N LEU A 76 18.93 -2.18 2.67
CA LEU A 76 18.06 -1.39 1.81
C LEU A 76 16.70 -1.12 2.46
N THR A 77 16.20 0.10 2.31
CA THR A 77 14.93 0.54 2.87
C THR A 77 14.21 1.55 1.96
N LEU A 78 12.92 1.77 2.21
CA LEU A 78 12.19 2.91 1.69
C LEU A 78 12.09 3.99 2.75
N LEU A 79 12.63 5.16 2.42
CA LEU A 79 12.56 6.32 3.26
C LEU A 79 11.50 7.29 2.73
N ARG A 80 10.52 7.61 3.56
CA ARG A 80 9.64 8.76 3.33
C ARG A 80 10.42 10.06 3.54
N LEU A 81 10.46 10.95 2.55
CA LEU A 81 11.20 12.21 2.63
C LEU A 81 10.54 13.22 3.57
N VAL A 82 9.21 13.29 3.51
CA VAL A 82 8.38 14.23 4.28
C VAL A 82 7.39 13.45 5.13
N THR A 83 7.38 13.71 6.44
CA THR A 83 6.45 13.08 7.38
C THR A 83 5.03 13.67 7.24
N ASP A 84 4.03 12.99 7.82
CA ASP A 84 2.62 13.44 7.76
C ASP A 84 2.40 14.87 8.30
N ASP A 85 3.30 15.38 9.16
CA ASP A 85 3.26 16.73 9.71
C ASP A 85 4.01 17.78 8.84
N GLY A 86 4.43 17.39 7.64
CA GLY A 86 5.10 18.27 6.68
C GLY A 86 6.57 18.57 6.98
N LYS A 87 7.18 17.84 7.93
CA LYS A 87 8.60 18.01 8.27
C LYS A 87 9.47 17.03 7.48
N MET A 88 10.74 17.37 7.37
CA MET A 88 11.75 16.46 6.82
C MET A 88 11.95 15.27 7.78
N ASN A 89 12.01 14.06 7.25
CA ASN A 89 12.18 12.85 8.05
C ASN A 89 13.56 12.85 8.72
N SER A 90 13.59 12.78 10.06
CA SER A 90 14.85 12.80 10.82
C SER A 90 15.76 11.61 10.53
N LEU A 91 15.19 10.50 10.05
CA LEU A 91 15.96 9.31 9.64
C LEU A 91 16.84 9.57 8.40
N MET A 92 16.64 10.69 7.68
CA MET A 92 17.50 11.08 6.57
C MET A 92 18.98 11.18 6.94
N SER A 93 19.32 11.50 8.20
CA SER A 93 20.73 11.52 8.63
C SER A 93 21.35 10.13 8.78
N GLU A 94 20.53 9.09 8.94
CA GLU A 94 20.95 7.72 9.24
C GLU A 94 21.06 6.83 8.00
N VAL A 95 20.66 7.34 6.85
CA VAL A 95 20.61 6.60 5.58
C VAL A 95 21.35 7.33 4.47
N ASP A 96 21.80 6.57 3.48
CA ASP A 96 22.33 7.07 2.22
C ASP A 96 21.28 6.84 1.13
N ILE A 97 20.84 7.93 0.48
CA ILE A 97 19.84 7.87 -0.59
C ILE A 97 20.48 7.23 -1.82
N VAL A 98 19.83 6.20 -2.38
CA VAL A 98 20.24 5.61 -3.65
C VAL A 98 19.85 6.61 -4.74
N GLN A 99 20.84 7.09 -5.50
CA GLN A 99 20.63 8.10 -6.54
C GLN A 99 20.40 7.42 -7.88
N ASP A 100 19.14 7.35 -8.29
CA ASP A 100 18.75 7.02 -9.65
C ASP A 100 17.49 7.84 -9.98
N SER A 101 17.56 8.55 -11.11
CA SER A 101 16.57 9.55 -11.55
C SER A 101 15.20 8.96 -11.84
N ASP A 102 15.11 7.65 -12.08
CA ASP A 102 13.85 6.97 -12.35
C ASP A 102 13.31 6.17 -11.15
N LEU A 103 13.97 6.23 -9.98
CA LEU A 103 13.57 5.49 -8.79
C LEU A 103 12.15 5.82 -8.31
N ASN A 104 11.74 7.08 -8.24
CA ASN A 104 10.40 7.40 -7.72
C ASN A 104 9.30 6.92 -8.68
N LYS A 105 9.55 7.02 -9.99
CA LYS A 105 8.65 6.45 -11.00
C LYS A 105 8.59 4.93 -10.89
N SER A 106 9.73 4.28 -10.62
CA SER A 106 9.77 2.83 -10.45
C SER A 106 9.01 2.40 -9.18
N LEU A 107 9.13 3.11 -8.06
CA LEU A 107 8.39 2.79 -6.83
C LEU A 107 6.88 2.86 -7.00
N LYS A 108 6.39 3.91 -7.67
CA LYS A 108 4.96 4.04 -7.99
C LYS A 108 4.49 2.91 -8.89
N PHE A 109 5.24 2.61 -9.95
CA PHE A 109 4.93 1.51 -10.86
C PHE A 109 4.91 0.14 -10.14
N TYR A 110 5.89 -0.13 -9.28
CA TYR A 110 5.89 -1.35 -8.46
C TYR A 110 4.71 -1.41 -7.50
N CYS A 111 4.31 -0.28 -6.91
CA CYS A 111 3.12 -0.23 -6.08
C CYS A 111 1.87 -0.56 -6.89
N GLU A 112 1.69 0.07 -8.05
CA GLU A 112 0.54 -0.17 -8.93
C GLU A 112 0.48 -1.64 -9.32
N GLY A 113 1.59 -2.24 -9.74
CA GLY A 113 1.65 -3.67 -10.05
C GLY A 113 1.27 -4.57 -8.87
N ILE A 114 1.76 -4.28 -7.65
CA ILE A 114 1.41 -5.07 -6.45
C ILE A 114 -0.07 -4.92 -6.09
N VAL A 115 -0.60 -3.70 -6.12
CA VAL A 115 -2.00 -3.45 -5.74
C VAL A 115 -2.96 -4.07 -6.76
N GLU A 116 -2.65 -3.96 -8.04
CA GLU A 116 -3.46 -4.56 -9.12
C GLU A 116 -3.41 -6.09 -9.08
N GLU A 117 -2.24 -6.70 -8.91
CA GLU A 117 -2.08 -8.16 -8.92
C GLU A 117 -2.75 -8.83 -7.71
N TYR A 118 -2.71 -8.17 -6.54
CA TYR A 118 -3.12 -8.76 -5.27
C TYR A 118 -4.35 -8.09 -4.64
N GLU A 119 -5.15 -7.35 -5.42
CA GLU A 119 -6.33 -6.59 -4.95
C GLU A 119 -7.25 -7.42 -4.02
N ASP A 120 -7.56 -8.65 -4.41
CA ASP A 120 -8.41 -9.56 -3.63
C ASP A 120 -7.80 -9.88 -2.25
N ASN A 121 -6.48 -10.07 -2.16
CA ASN A 121 -5.78 -10.32 -0.91
C ASN A 121 -5.82 -9.08 -0.02
N PHE A 122 -5.60 -7.89 -0.59
CA PHE A 122 -5.75 -6.61 0.11
C PHE A 122 -7.16 -6.46 0.68
N LEU A 123 -8.21 -6.56 -0.15
CA LEU A 123 -9.61 -6.43 0.29
C LEU A 123 -9.94 -7.40 1.42
N LYS A 124 -9.57 -8.67 1.27
CA LYS A 124 -9.87 -9.72 2.25
C LYS A 124 -9.19 -9.50 3.60
N LEU A 125 -7.95 -9.01 3.60
CA LEU A 125 -7.20 -8.76 4.84
C LEU A 125 -7.63 -7.44 5.50
N PHE A 126 -7.72 -6.35 4.73
CA PHE A 126 -8.08 -5.03 5.27
C PHE A 126 -9.54 -4.90 5.67
N ALA A 127 -10.45 -5.72 5.13
CA ALA A 127 -11.82 -5.81 5.62
C ALA A 127 -11.90 -6.32 7.08
N LYS A 128 -10.82 -6.91 7.61
CA LYS A 128 -10.73 -7.41 8.99
C LYS A 128 -9.82 -6.51 9.80
N ASP A 129 -10.20 -6.27 11.05
CA ASP A 129 -9.34 -5.58 12.00
C ASP A 129 -8.38 -6.60 12.64
N VAL A 130 -7.22 -6.81 12.00
CA VAL A 130 -6.22 -7.78 12.42
C VAL A 130 -4.86 -7.11 12.58
N ALA A 131 -4.11 -7.53 13.59
CA ALA A 131 -2.72 -7.08 13.76
C ALA A 131 -1.79 -7.72 12.73
N ASN A 132 -0.66 -7.05 12.46
CA ASN A 132 0.44 -7.51 11.60
C ASN A 132 -0.02 -7.84 10.17
N ILE A 133 -0.79 -6.93 9.55
CA ILE A 133 -1.29 -7.10 8.17
C ILE A 133 -0.13 -7.14 7.19
N ASP A 134 0.93 -6.38 7.42
CA ASP A 134 2.15 -6.35 6.61
C ASP A 134 2.78 -7.74 6.50
N ILE A 135 2.94 -8.45 7.63
CA ILE A 135 3.50 -9.80 7.64
C ILE A 135 2.54 -10.78 6.95
N LYS A 136 1.26 -10.77 7.32
CA LYS A 136 0.26 -11.69 6.75
C LYS A 136 0.09 -11.51 5.26
N LEU A 137 0.05 -10.26 4.79
CA LEU A 137 -0.12 -9.97 3.39
C LEU A 137 1.18 -10.24 2.64
N CYS A 138 2.23 -9.47 2.94
CA CYS A 138 3.44 -9.41 2.13
C CYS A 138 4.29 -10.69 2.22
N SER A 139 4.24 -11.42 3.34
CA SER A 139 5.02 -12.66 3.53
C SER A 139 4.17 -13.91 3.33
N ASP A 140 3.00 -14.00 3.99
CA ASP A 140 2.24 -15.26 4.05
C ASP A 140 1.33 -15.45 2.83
N ASP A 141 0.64 -14.39 2.39
CA ASP A 141 -0.38 -14.50 1.33
C ASP A 141 0.20 -14.31 -0.09
N ILE A 142 1.12 -13.34 -0.26
CA ILE A 142 1.64 -12.96 -1.60
C ILE A 142 3.14 -13.25 -1.80
N HIS A 143 3.84 -13.68 -0.74
CA HIS A 143 5.23 -14.13 -0.79
C HIS A 143 6.27 -13.15 -1.39
N LEU A 144 5.98 -11.83 -1.39
CA LEU A 144 6.91 -10.77 -1.82
C LEU A 144 8.01 -10.46 -0.80
N CYS A 145 7.90 -11.01 0.40
CA CYS A 145 8.87 -10.93 1.48
C CYS A 145 9.52 -12.31 1.74
N SER A 146 10.11 -12.92 0.72
CA SER A 146 11.03 -14.04 0.91
C SER A 146 12.47 -13.50 0.94
N GLN A 147 13.25 -13.88 1.94
CA GLN A 147 14.66 -13.51 2.04
C GLN A 147 15.46 -14.20 0.92
N THR A 148 15.65 -13.56 -0.23
CA THR A 148 16.85 -13.74 -1.08
C THR A 148 16.88 -12.75 -2.25
N GLU A 149 17.96 -11.97 -2.22
CA GLU A 149 18.67 -11.25 -3.29
C GLU A 149 18.05 -9.99 -3.95
N PRO A 150 18.88 -8.95 -4.15
CA PRO A 150 18.49 -7.75 -4.88
C PRO A 150 18.31 -8.09 -6.36
N ASP A 151 17.13 -7.78 -6.91
CA ASP A 151 16.96 -7.67 -8.36
C ASP A 151 17.76 -6.44 -8.84
N ASP A 152 19.05 -6.63 -9.05
CA ASP A 152 19.81 -5.88 -10.04
C ASP A 152 19.55 -6.56 -11.40
N ASP A 153 19.39 -5.75 -12.44
CA ASP A 153 19.27 -6.11 -13.87
C ASP A 153 17.85 -6.38 -14.42
N TYR A 154 17.08 -5.30 -14.57
CA TYR A 154 16.19 -5.15 -15.73
C TYR A 154 16.94 -4.33 -16.80
N GLU A 155 17.75 -4.99 -17.62
CA GLU A 155 18.22 -4.40 -18.89
C GLU A 155 17.02 -4.33 -19.86
N PHE A 156 16.59 -3.11 -20.21
CA PHE A 156 15.68 -2.90 -21.33
C PHE A 156 16.45 -3.20 -22.62
N GLU A 157 16.06 -4.26 -23.33
CA GLU A 157 16.47 -4.43 -24.73
C GLU A 157 15.83 -3.30 -25.56
N ASP A 158 16.63 -2.31 -25.92
CA ASP A 158 16.29 -1.33 -26.96
C ASP A 158 15.95 -2.10 -28.24
N LYS A 159 14.67 -2.10 -28.63
CA LYS A 159 14.27 -2.52 -29.96
C LYS A 159 14.62 -1.41 -30.94
N ASP A 160 15.77 -1.55 -31.57
CA ASP A 160 16.15 -0.82 -32.77
C ASP A 160 14.99 -0.79 -33.78
N GLU A 161 14.52 0.41 -34.09
CA GLU A 161 13.63 0.70 -35.21
C GLU A 161 14.35 0.39 -36.54
N LEU A 162 13.67 -0.29 -37.46
CA LEU A 162 14.09 -0.46 -38.85
C LEU A 162 13.38 0.55 -39.77
#